data_AF-A0A382HKT5-F1
#
_entry.id   AF-A0A382HKT5-F1
#
_cell.length_a   1.000
_cell.length_b   1.000
_cell.length_c   1.000
_cell.angle_alpha   90.00
_cell.angle_beta   90.00
_cell.angle_gamma   90.00
#
_symmetry.space_group_name_H-M   'P 1'
#
loop_
_entity.id
_entity.type
_entity.pdbx_description
1 polymer ?
#
loop_
_entity_poly.entity_id
_entity_poly.type
_entity_poly.pdbx_seq_one_letter_code
_entity_poly.pdbx_strand_id
1 'polypeptide(L)' 'MRNYLGAALMEAGQYAEAEAVYRRDLKWNHKNGWSMFGLHKALRAQGKSSEAVVAKQQFEIAWQHADIELTQSRL' A
#
# COMPACT_ATOMS: atom_id res chain seq x y z
N MET A 1 -4.52 -13.31 3.52
CA MET A 1 -4.64 -13.85 2.14
C MET A 1 -4.47 -12.81 1.02
N ARG A 2 -4.71 -11.49 1.21
CA ARG A 2 -4.50 -10.48 0.15
C ARG A 2 -3.04 -10.19 -0.20
N ASN A 3 -2.13 -10.29 0.78
CA ASN A 3 -0.69 -10.12 0.57
C ASN A 3 -0.11 -11.09 -0.48
N TYR A 4 -0.67 -12.31 -0.57
CA TYR A 4 -0.26 -13.31 -1.56
C TYR A 4 -0.68 -12.94 -2.98
N LEU A 5 -1.84 -12.31 -3.17
CA LEU A 5 -2.29 -11.86 -4.49
C LEU A 5 -1.36 -10.78 -5.05
N GLY A 6 -1.02 -9.77 -4.23
CA GLY A 6 -0.08 -8.74 -4.64
C GLY A 6 1.30 -9.31 -4.98
N ALA A 7 1.80 -10.24 -4.18
CA ALA A 7 3.08 -10.90 -4.44
C ALA A 7 3.06 -11.75 -5.72
N ALA A 8 1.98 -12.50 -5.95
CA ALA A 8 1.82 -13.29 -7.17
C ALA A 8 1.75 -12.41 -8.43
N LEU A 9 1.07 -11.27 -8.36
CA LEU A 9 1.04 -10.29 -9.47
C LEU A 9 2.41 -9.67 -9.72
N MET A 10 3.19 -9.42 -8.67
CA MET A 10 4.59 -8.98 -8.81
C MET A 10 5.46 -10.03 -9.50
N GLU A 11 5.28 -11.31 -9.17
CA GLU A 11 6.01 -12.42 -9.82
C GLU A 11 5.57 -12.64 -11.27
N ALA A 12 4.30 -12.39 -11.59
CA ALA A 12 3.75 -12.44 -12.94
C ALA A 12 4.17 -11.25 -13.82
N GLY A 13 4.92 -10.28 -13.29
CA GLY A 13 5.28 -9.04 -14.00
C GLY A 13 4.12 -8.05 -14.15
N GLN A 14 2.98 -8.33 -13.51
CA GLN A 14 1.75 -7.55 -13.52
C GLN A 14 1.80 -6.42 -12.47
N TYR A 15 2.80 -5.55 -12.61
CA TYR A 15 3.10 -4.54 -11.59
C TYR A 15 1.98 -3.50 -11.40
N ALA A 16 1.22 -3.19 -12.44
CA ALA A 16 0.09 -2.26 -12.37
C ALA A 16 -1.10 -2.84 -11.60
N GLU A 17 -1.38 -4.13 -11.77
CA GLU A 17 -2.44 -4.81 -11.01
C GLU A 17 -2.01 -5.03 -9.56
N ALA A 18 -0.73 -5.36 -9.33
CA ALA A 18 -0.17 -5.43 -7.98
C ALA A 18 -0.34 -4.09 -7.24
N GLU A 19 -0.03 -2.97 -7.90
CA GLU A 19 -0.24 -1.62 -7.37
C GLU A 19 -1.71 -1.41 -6.93
N ALA A 20 -2.67 -1.74 -7.80
CA ALA A 20 -4.10 -1.58 -7.49
C ALA A 20 -4.53 -2.43 -6.30
N VAL A 21 -4.04 -3.67 -6.20
CA VAL A 21 -4.31 -4.56 -5.05
C VAL A 21 -3.76 -3.96 -3.76
N TYR A 22 -2.51 -3.47 -3.76
CA TYR A 22 -1.91 -2.87 -2.58
C TYR A 22 -2.58 -1.55 -2.17
N ARG A 23 -2.93 -0.68 -3.12
CA ARG A 23 -3.69 0.55 -2.83
C ARG A 23 -5.06 0.25 -2.24
N ARG A 24 -5.76 -0.76 -2.80
CA ARG A 24 -7.06 -1.20 -2.27
C ARG A 24 -6.90 -1.76 -0.87
N ASP A 25 -5.87 -2.57 -0.63
CA ASP A 25 -5.62 -3.14 0.70
C ASP A 25 -5.33 -2.04 1.73
N LEU A 26 -4.50 -1.05 1.38
CA LEU A 26 -4.21 0.10 2.24
C LEU A 26 -5.41 1.01 2.48
N LYS A 27 -6.38 1.07 1.56
CA LYS A 27 -7.64 1.80 1.76
C LYS A 27 -8.50 1.17 2.86
N TRP A 28 -8.50 -0.16 2.95
CA TRP A 28 -9.27 -0.89 3.97
C TRP A 28 -8.50 -1.07 5.26
N ASN A 29 -7.19 -1.25 5.15
CA ASN A 29 -6.30 -1.57 6.23
C ASN A 29 -5.05 -0.71 6.09
N HIS A 30 -5.23 0.57 6.42
CA HIS A 30 -4.16 1.58 6.41
C HIS A 30 -2.95 1.15 7.24
N LYS A 31 -3.12 0.19 8.18
CA LYS A 31 -2.04 -0.35 9.01
C LYS A 31 -1.22 -1.51 8.41
N ASN A 32 -1.39 -1.87 7.14
CA ASN A 32 -0.69 -3.02 6.56
C ASN A 32 0.69 -2.67 5.96
N GLY A 33 1.75 -2.86 6.74
CA GLY A 33 3.15 -2.66 6.32
C GLY A 33 3.57 -3.50 5.10
N TRP A 34 3.00 -4.70 4.93
CA TRP A 34 3.27 -5.53 3.74
C TRP A 34 2.74 -4.92 2.45
N SER A 35 1.57 -4.29 2.52
CA SER A 35 0.96 -3.64 1.36
C SER A 35 1.71 -2.35 0.99
N MET A 36 2.24 -1.62 1.95
CA MET A 36 3.13 -0.47 1.67
C MET A 36 4.43 -0.92 0.99
N PHE A 37 5.07 -1.97 1.50
CA PHE A 37 6.29 -2.51 0.89
C PHE A 37 6.03 -3.02 -0.54
N GLY A 38 4.93 -3.76 -0.72
CA GLY A 38 4.48 -4.25 -2.01
C GLY A 38 4.18 -3.13 -3.00
N LEU A 39 3.46 -2.08 -2.57
CA LEU A 39 3.15 -0.92 -3.40
C LEU A 39 4.41 -0.20 -3.87
N HIS A 40 5.35 0.03 -2.96
CA HIS A 40 6.63 0.64 -3.29
C HIS A 40 7.40 -0.19 -4.32
N LYS A 41 7.45 -1.51 -4.14
CA LYS A 41 8.12 -2.43 -5.08
C LYS A 41 7.42 -2.43 -6.45
N ALA A 42 6.09 -2.41 -6.48
CA ALA A 42 5.29 -2.35 -7.70
C ALA A 42 5.55 -1.07 -8.50
N LEU A 43 5.55 0.08 -7.84
CA LEU A 43 5.80 1.38 -8.48
C LEU A 43 7.25 1.48 -9.00
N ARG A 44 8.23 0.96 -8.25
CA ARG A 44 9.62 0.88 -8.73
C ARG A 44 9.77 -0.05 -9.93
N ALA A 45 9.08 -1.19 -9.95
CA ALA A 45 9.10 -2.13 -11.07
C ALA A 45 8.45 -1.55 -12.33
N GLN A 46 7.50 -0.62 -12.20
CA GLN A 46 6.94 0.16 -13.30
C GLN A 46 7.84 1.32 -13.76
N GLY A 47 8.99 1.56 -13.12
CA GLY A 47 9.85 2.73 -13.38
C GLY A 47 9.34 4.04 -12.76
N LYS A 48 8.22 4.01 -12.03
CA LYS A 48 7.56 5.17 -11.42
C LYS A 48 8.15 5.49 -10.05
N SER A 49 9.46 5.67 -9.97
CA SER A 49 10.17 5.91 -8.70
C SER A 49 9.69 7.18 -7.99
N SER A 50 9.34 8.23 -8.74
CA SER A 50 8.79 9.46 -8.18
C SER A 50 7.42 9.24 -7.53
N GLU A 51 6.53 8.50 -8.20
CA GLU A 51 5.22 8.13 -7.63
C GLU A 51 5.38 7.22 -6.41
N ALA A 52 6.39 6.35 -6.39
CA ALA A 52 6.69 5.52 -5.22
C ALA A 52 7.04 6.34 -3.97
N VAL A 53 7.76 7.45 -4.14
CA VAL A 53 8.08 8.38 -3.04
C VAL A 53 6.85 9.15 -2.60
N VAL A 54 6.08 9.71 -3.55
CA VAL A 54 4.86 10.46 -3.25
C VAL A 54 3.83 9.56 -2.56
N ALA A 55 3.62 8.34 -3.08
CA ALA A 55 2.73 7.36 -2.46
C ALA A 55 3.19 7.04 -1.04
N LYS A 56 4.49 6.79 -0.84
CA LYS A 56 5.04 6.53 0.51
C LYS A 56 4.78 7.70 1.46
N GLN A 57 5.00 8.95 1.05
CA GLN A 57 4.74 10.13 1.88
C GLN A 57 3.25 10.30 2.20
N GLN A 58 2.37 10.15 1.20
CA GLN A 58 0.92 10.20 1.42
C GLN A 58 0.46 9.10 2.39
N PHE A 59 1.06 7.90 2.30
CA PHE A 59 0.81 6.82 3.23
C PHE A 59 1.37 7.07 4.62
N GLU A 60 2.55 7.65 4.77
CA GLU A 60 3.10 8.03 6.08
C GLU A 60 2.23 9.09 6.77
N ILE A 61 1.72 10.07 6.02
CA ILE A 61 0.77 11.07 6.53
C ILE A 61 -0.54 10.39 6.94
N ALA A 62 -1.12 9.56 6.06
CA ALA A 62 -2.34 8.82 6.38
C ALA A 62 -2.13 7.84 7.55
N TRP A 63 -0.94 7.26 7.69
CA TRP A 63 -0.57 6.39 8.81
C TRP A 63 -0.53 7.16 10.13
N GLN A 64 0.13 8.31 10.15
CA GLN A 64 0.18 9.18 11.33
C GLN A 64 -1.24 9.59 11.77
N HIS A 65 -2.12 9.93 10.82
CA HIS A 65 -3.51 10.25 11.13
C HIS A 65 -4.35 9.04 11.53
N ALA A 66 -4.08 7.85 10.99
CA ALA A 66 -4.84 6.65 11.29
C ALA A 66 -4.45 5.97 12.62
N ASP A 67 -3.34 6.38 13.25
CA ASP A 67 -3.09 6.16 14.68
C ASP A 67 -3.82 7.18 15.58
N ILE A 68 -4.21 8.35 15.04
CA ILE A 68 -4.90 9.41 15.79
C ILE A 68 -6.44 9.26 15.73
N GLU A 69 -7.00 8.60 14.72
CA GLU A 69 -8.46 8.59 14.47
C GLU A 69 -9.16 7.22 14.66
N LEU A 70 -8.60 6.32 15.48
CA LEU A 70 -9.29 5.07 15.87
C LEU A 70 -9.20 4.75 17.37
N THR A 71 -8.95 5.76 18.21
CA THR A 71 -9.12 5.68 19.67
C THR A 71 -10.48 6.22 20.13
N GLN A 72 -11.43 6.46 19.22
CA GLN A 72 -12.84 6.64 19.58
C GLN A 72 -13.74 5.73 18.75
N SER A 73 -13.67 4.45 19.08
CA SER A 73 -14.86 3.60 19.14
C SER A 73 -15.01 3.13 20.58
N ARG A 74 -15.46 4.04 21.44
CA ARG A 74 -16.13 3.66 22.69
C ARG A 74 -17.16 4.74 23.01
N LEU A 75 -18.36 4.24 23.26
CA LEU A 75 -19.65 4.89 23.54
C LEU A 75 -19.57 6.09 24.50
#